data_AF-A0A7C7A9G5-F1
#
_entry.id   AF-A0A7C7A9G5-F1
#
_cell.length_a   1.000
_cell.length_b   1.000
_cell.length_c   1.000
_cell.angle_alpha   90.00
_cell.angle_beta   90.00
_cell.angle_gamma   90.00
#
_symmetry.space_group_name_H-M   'P 1'
#
loop_
_entity.id
_entity.type
_entity.pdbx_description
1 polymer ?
#
loop_
_entity_poly.entity_id
_entity_poly.type
_entity_poly.pdbx_seq_one_letter_code
_entity_poly.pdbx_strand_id
1 'polypeptide(L)'
;VQARLKDWGYYTGAVDGFFGVRTWLAVRKFQAYNGLRVTGIVDDDTKVALGFTTTAQDLAAYQASSSVTTNDDVYLLAMLINGEARGEPYIGKVAVGAVVMNRVRDPRFPKTIAGVIFQPGAFSAVDDGQMWLPPTNDSIRAARDAIAGWDPTGGALYYYNAARVTSYWIFNRPIITQIGSHIFAR
;
A
#
# COMPACT_ATOMS: atom_id res chain seq x y z
N VAL A 1 5.76 -8.89 15.20
CA VAL A 1 6.14 -9.49 13.88
C VAL A 1 7.61 -9.28 13.55
N GLN A 2 8.10 -8.05 13.37
CA GLN A 2 9.49 -7.79 12.98
C GLN A 2 10.54 -8.46 13.88
N ALA A 3 10.37 -8.44 15.21
CA ALA A 3 11.25 -9.13 16.14
C ALA A 3 11.38 -10.63 15.79
N ARG A 4 10.24 -11.31 15.63
CA ARG A 4 10.19 -12.73 15.26
C ARG A 4 10.86 -13.01 13.91
N LEU A 5 10.55 -12.19 12.90
CA LEU A 5 11.19 -12.30 11.59
C LEU A 5 12.70 -12.05 11.66
N LYS A 6 13.17 -11.19 12.57
CA LYS A 6 14.58 -10.90 12.80
C LYS A 6 15.29 -12.07 13.47
N ASP A 7 14.70 -12.59 14.55
CA ASP A 7 15.22 -13.74 15.30
C ASP A 7 15.39 -14.97 14.37
N TRP A 8 14.53 -15.10 13.36
CA TRP A 8 14.55 -16.20 12.41
C TRP A 8 15.29 -15.89 11.09
N GLY A 9 15.99 -14.76 11.00
CA GLY A 9 16.84 -14.44 9.83
C GLY A 9 16.09 -14.01 8.56
N TYR A 10 14.81 -13.68 8.66
CA TYR A 10 14.00 -13.15 7.55
C TYR A 10 14.08 -11.62 7.45
N TYR A 11 14.36 -10.92 8.55
CA TYR A 11 14.40 -9.45 8.62
C TYR A 11 15.72 -8.94 9.18
N THR A 12 16.38 -8.02 8.49
CA THR A 12 17.68 -7.46 8.89
C THR A 12 17.61 -6.01 9.38
N GLY A 13 16.42 -5.39 9.33
CA GLY A 13 16.21 -4.00 9.73
C GLY A 13 16.10 -3.79 11.25
N ALA A 14 15.82 -2.54 11.65
CA ALA A 14 15.47 -2.20 13.01
C ALA A 14 14.06 -2.69 13.35
N VAL A 15 13.85 -3.16 14.58
CA VAL A 15 12.52 -3.49 15.10
C VAL A 15 11.90 -2.19 15.62
N ASP A 16 11.24 -1.48 14.71
CA ASP A 16 10.70 -0.14 14.93
C ASP A 16 9.16 -0.13 15.01
N GLY A 17 8.53 -1.29 14.85
CA GLY A 17 7.08 -1.44 14.84
C GLY A 17 6.43 -1.00 13.52
N PHE A 18 7.22 -0.59 12.54
CA PHE A 18 6.74 0.02 11.31
C PHE A 18 6.69 -1.00 10.14
N PHE A 19 5.52 -1.18 9.52
CA PHE A 19 5.37 -2.12 8.39
C PHE A 19 5.81 -1.50 7.05
N GLY A 20 7.12 -1.32 6.89
CA GLY A 20 7.73 -0.81 5.67
C GLY A 20 8.09 -1.89 4.64
N VAL A 21 8.72 -1.46 3.54
CA VAL A 21 9.11 -2.35 2.43
C VAL A 21 10.02 -3.50 2.90
N ARG A 22 10.92 -3.24 3.85
CA ARG A 22 11.79 -4.26 4.45
C ARG A 22 11.01 -5.31 5.23
N THR A 23 9.98 -4.89 5.96
CA THR A 23 9.11 -5.80 6.70
C THR A 23 8.22 -6.60 5.75
N TRP A 24 7.65 -5.95 4.72
CA TRP A 24 6.87 -6.63 3.69
C TRP A 24 7.70 -7.69 2.94
N LEU A 25 8.93 -7.36 2.53
CA LEU A 25 9.86 -8.33 1.92
C LEU A 25 10.18 -9.48 2.86
N ALA A 26 10.42 -9.20 4.15
CA ALA A 26 10.68 -10.23 5.15
C ALA A 26 9.47 -11.15 5.38
N VAL A 27 8.25 -10.61 5.43
CA VAL A 27 7.01 -11.40 5.53
C VAL A 27 6.84 -12.28 4.29
N ARG A 28 7.05 -11.74 3.07
CA ARG A 28 6.99 -12.55 1.85
C ARG A 28 8.03 -13.66 1.82
N LYS A 29 9.27 -13.36 2.23
CA LYS A 29 10.33 -14.36 2.36
C LYS A 29 9.90 -15.44 3.35
N PHE A 30 9.43 -15.06 4.53
CA PHE A 30 8.92 -15.98 5.53
C PHE A 30 7.79 -16.86 4.99
N GLN A 31 6.77 -16.27 4.37
CA GLN A 31 5.65 -17.01 3.78
C GLN A 31 6.11 -18.02 2.72
N ALA A 32 7.01 -17.62 1.82
CA ALA A 32 7.55 -18.50 0.78
C ALA A 32 8.32 -19.68 1.38
N TYR A 33 9.17 -19.44 2.40
CA TYR A 33 9.93 -20.50 3.07
C TYR A 33 9.07 -21.46 3.90
N ASN A 34 7.89 -21.02 4.35
CA ASN A 34 6.98 -21.81 5.19
C ASN A 34 5.77 -22.37 4.43
N GLY A 35 5.80 -22.35 3.09
CA GLY A 35 4.72 -22.92 2.25
C GLY A 35 3.39 -22.17 2.34
N LEU A 36 3.39 -20.91 2.78
CA LEU A 36 2.20 -20.08 2.89
C LEU A 36 1.94 -19.31 1.58
N ARG A 37 0.72 -18.80 1.44
CA ARG A 37 0.39 -17.88 0.36
C ARG A 37 1.22 -16.60 0.49
N VAL A 38 2.02 -16.29 -0.53
CA VAL A 38 2.99 -15.17 -0.51
C VAL A 38 2.30 -13.84 -0.80
N THR A 39 1.55 -13.33 0.17
CA THR A 39 0.80 -12.05 0.06
C THR A 39 1.57 -10.85 0.60
N GLY A 40 2.55 -11.09 1.48
CA GLY A 40 3.21 -10.06 2.29
C GLY A 40 2.33 -9.49 3.40
N ILE A 41 1.10 -9.99 3.59
CA ILE A 41 0.21 -9.65 4.70
C ILE A 41 0.43 -10.65 5.83
N VAL A 42 0.46 -10.17 7.07
CA VAL A 42 0.47 -11.04 8.26
C VAL A 42 -0.96 -11.48 8.61
N ASP A 43 -1.54 -12.32 7.76
CA ASP A 43 -2.84 -12.96 7.98
C ASP A 43 -2.76 -14.05 9.06
N ASP A 44 -3.88 -14.71 9.37
CA ASP A 44 -3.93 -15.65 10.50
C ASP A 44 -3.02 -16.86 10.29
N ASP A 45 -2.96 -17.40 9.07
CA ASP A 45 -2.02 -18.46 8.72
C ASP A 45 -0.57 -18.01 8.95
N THR A 46 -0.25 -16.78 8.55
CA THR A 46 1.07 -16.18 8.79
C THR A 46 1.34 -15.93 10.27
N LYS A 47 0.35 -15.49 11.07
CA LYS A 47 0.49 -15.30 12.52
C LYS A 47 0.76 -16.61 13.23
N VAL A 48 -0.01 -17.65 12.91
CA VAL A 48 0.16 -19.00 13.46
C VAL A 48 1.54 -19.53 13.13
N ALA A 49 1.98 -19.40 11.86
CA ALA A 49 3.32 -19.82 11.46
C ALA A 49 4.44 -19.01 12.16
N LEU A 50 4.20 -17.74 12.47
CA LEU A 50 5.11 -16.91 13.28
C LEU A 50 5.11 -17.28 14.77
N GLY A 51 4.29 -18.24 15.19
CA GLY A 51 4.18 -18.68 16.58
C GLY A 51 3.41 -17.69 17.45
N PHE A 52 2.54 -16.86 16.86
CA PHE A 52 1.54 -16.12 17.62
C PHE A 52 0.35 -17.05 17.89
N THR A 53 0.14 -17.41 19.15
CA THR A 53 -1.04 -18.15 19.59
C THR A 53 -2.20 -17.17 19.75
N THR A 54 -3.23 -17.34 18.94
CA THR A 54 -4.48 -16.59 19.04
C THR A 54 -5.38 -17.29 20.05
N THR A 55 -5.72 -16.67 21.18
CA THR A 55 -6.73 -17.24 22.08
C THR A 55 -8.13 -17.14 21.46
N ALA A 56 -9.10 -17.90 21.96
CA ALA A 56 -10.50 -17.77 21.52
C ALA A 56 -11.04 -16.34 21.72
N GLN A 57 -10.52 -15.63 22.72
CA GLN A 57 -10.80 -14.21 22.98
C GLN A 57 -10.16 -13.29 21.93
N ASP A 58 -8.93 -13.57 21.51
CA ASP A 58 -8.25 -12.83 20.44
C ASP A 58 -8.89 -13.07 19.06
N LEU A 59 -9.41 -14.28 18.80
CA LEU A 59 -10.15 -14.61 17.57
C LEU A 59 -11.49 -13.85 17.50
N ALA A 60 -12.22 -13.77 18.62
CA ALA A 60 -13.46 -13.01 18.70
C ALA A 60 -13.25 -11.50 18.57
N ALA A 61 -12.19 -10.97 19.20
CA ALA A 61 -11.77 -9.57 19.03
C ALA A 61 -11.30 -9.29 17.60
N TYR A 62 -10.59 -10.22 16.95
CA TYR A 62 -10.09 -10.08 15.58
C TYR A 62 -11.19 -10.13 14.51
N GLN A 63 -12.18 -11.03 14.65
CA GLN A 63 -13.35 -11.06 13.76
C GLN A 63 -14.22 -9.81 13.92
N ALA A 64 -14.33 -9.27 15.13
CA ALA A 64 -14.93 -7.96 15.38
C ALA A 64 -14.03 -6.79 14.90
N SER A 65 -12.73 -7.02 14.75
CA SER A 65 -11.72 -6.04 14.34
C SER A 65 -11.15 -6.29 12.94
N SER A 66 -12.01 -6.62 11.97
CA SER A 66 -11.70 -6.47 10.54
C SER A 66 -11.20 -5.03 10.19
N SER A 67 -11.32 -4.11 11.15
CA SER A 67 -10.73 -2.79 11.28
C SER A 67 -9.20 -2.73 11.44
N VAL A 68 -8.50 -3.79 11.88
CA VAL A 68 -7.04 -3.74 12.13
C VAL A 68 -6.23 -3.79 10.83
N THR A 69 -6.57 -4.67 9.89
CA THR A 69 -6.00 -4.63 8.53
C THR A 69 -6.36 -3.31 7.83
N THR A 70 -7.58 -2.80 8.08
CA THR A 70 -8.04 -1.53 7.52
C THR A 70 -7.23 -0.34 8.05
N ASN A 71 -6.87 -0.32 9.33
CA ASN A 71 -6.09 0.79 9.91
C ASN A 71 -4.65 0.81 9.40
N ASP A 72 -4.01 -0.36 9.27
CA ASP A 72 -2.66 -0.47 8.71
C ASP A 72 -2.65 -0.15 7.21
N ASP A 73 -3.64 -0.62 6.45
CA ASP A 73 -3.80 -0.32 5.03
C ASP A 73 -4.12 1.16 4.78
N VAL A 74 -5.01 1.76 5.61
CA VAL A 74 -5.28 3.20 5.57
C VAL A 74 -4.02 3.99 5.82
N TYR A 75 -3.23 3.61 6.83
CA TYR A 75 -2.00 4.33 7.16
C TYR A 75 -0.94 4.17 6.06
N LEU A 76 -0.77 2.96 5.52
CA LEU A 76 0.13 2.69 4.40
C LEU A 76 -0.26 3.47 3.14
N LEU A 77 -1.55 3.46 2.78
CA LEU A 77 -2.07 4.22 1.67
C LEU A 77 -1.92 5.73 1.89
N ALA A 78 -2.15 6.21 3.12
CA ALA A 78 -1.97 7.61 3.48
C ALA A 78 -0.51 8.06 3.37
N MET A 79 0.44 7.22 3.76
CA MET A 79 1.88 7.47 3.58
C MET A 79 2.24 7.60 2.11
N LEU A 80 1.73 6.69 1.26
CA LEU A 80 1.92 6.79 -0.18
C LEU A 80 1.33 8.09 -0.73
N ILE A 81 0.06 8.40 -0.42
CA ILE A 81 -0.62 9.62 -0.87
C ILE A 81 0.14 10.86 -0.40
N ASN A 82 0.68 10.86 0.81
CA ASN A 82 1.48 11.96 1.34
C ASN A 82 2.79 12.16 0.56
N GLY A 83 3.42 11.09 0.07
CA GLY A 83 4.61 11.17 -0.75
C GLY A 83 4.32 11.60 -2.20
N GLU A 84 3.29 11.04 -2.81
CA GLU A 84 2.99 11.22 -4.25
C GLU A 84 2.17 12.48 -4.54
N ALA A 85 1.30 12.90 -3.63
CA ALA A 85 0.34 13.99 -3.85
C ALA A 85 0.49 15.11 -2.81
N ARG A 86 1.71 15.31 -2.28
CA ARG A 86 1.98 16.42 -1.36
C ARG A 86 1.82 17.76 -2.10
N GLY A 87 0.95 18.62 -1.59
CA GLY A 87 0.66 19.92 -2.20
C GLY A 87 -0.41 19.87 -3.30
N GLU A 88 -0.89 18.69 -3.69
CA GLU A 88 -2.04 18.56 -4.59
C GLU A 88 -3.37 18.91 -3.88
N PRO A 89 -4.41 19.33 -4.63
CA PRO A 89 -5.74 19.50 -4.06
C PRO A 89 -6.27 18.17 -3.48
N TYR A 90 -7.21 18.24 -2.54
CA TYR A 90 -7.75 17.06 -1.86
C TYR A 90 -8.23 15.97 -2.84
N ILE A 91 -8.93 16.37 -3.90
CA ILE A 91 -9.39 15.46 -4.96
C ILE A 91 -8.23 14.74 -5.65
N GLY A 92 -7.06 15.38 -5.81
CA GLY A 92 -5.85 14.75 -6.36
C GLY A 92 -5.22 13.73 -5.42
N LYS A 93 -5.32 13.96 -4.10
CA LYS A 93 -4.90 12.97 -3.08
C LYS A 93 -5.79 11.74 -3.09
N VAL A 94 -7.11 11.93 -3.16
CA VAL A 94 -8.08 10.82 -3.32
C VAL A 94 -7.82 10.09 -4.63
N ALA A 95 -7.53 10.81 -5.72
CA ALA A 95 -7.22 10.23 -7.03
C ALA A 95 -6.02 9.26 -7.01
N VAL A 96 -4.93 9.63 -6.33
CA VAL A 96 -3.77 8.72 -6.15
C VAL A 96 -4.17 7.47 -5.37
N GLY A 97 -4.94 7.64 -4.29
CA GLY A 97 -5.49 6.51 -3.53
C GLY A 97 -6.38 5.60 -4.37
N ALA A 98 -7.24 6.18 -5.20
CA ALA A 98 -8.15 5.46 -6.07
C ALA A 98 -7.41 4.61 -7.11
N VAL A 99 -6.30 5.10 -7.67
CA VAL A 99 -5.45 4.31 -8.59
C VAL A 99 -4.93 3.04 -7.90
N VAL A 100 -4.51 3.12 -6.63
CA VAL A 100 -4.09 1.93 -5.86
C VAL A 100 -5.25 0.95 -5.73
N MET A 101 -6.44 1.44 -5.36
CA MET A 101 -7.63 0.59 -5.24
C MET A 101 -8.07 -0.03 -6.57
N ASN A 102 -7.94 0.70 -7.67
CA ASN A 102 -8.22 0.22 -9.02
C ASN A 102 -7.25 -0.90 -9.42
N ARG A 103 -5.95 -0.74 -9.10
CA ARG A 103 -4.96 -1.82 -9.29
C ARG A 103 -5.30 -3.04 -8.44
N VAL A 104 -5.64 -2.88 -7.16
CA VAL A 104 -6.04 -4.03 -6.31
C VAL A 104 -7.20 -4.82 -6.93
N ARG A 105 -8.19 -4.12 -7.50
CA ARG A 105 -9.34 -4.72 -8.20
C ARG A 105 -8.97 -5.37 -9.54
N ASP A 106 -8.05 -4.79 -10.31
CA ASP A 106 -7.67 -5.25 -11.63
C ASP A 106 -6.86 -6.57 -11.60
N PRO A 107 -7.27 -7.63 -12.32
CA PRO A 107 -6.65 -8.96 -12.23
C PRO A 107 -5.16 -9.01 -12.59
N ARG A 108 -4.62 -7.99 -13.27
CA ARG A 108 -3.20 -7.93 -13.69
C ARG A 108 -2.25 -7.48 -12.58
N PHE A 109 -2.78 -7.02 -11.44
CA PHE A 109 -2.01 -6.46 -10.35
C PHE A 109 -2.16 -7.27 -9.05
N PRO A 110 -1.26 -7.09 -8.06
CA PRO A 110 -1.39 -7.67 -6.74
C PRO A 110 -2.74 -7.37 -6.09
N LYS A 111 -3.21 -8.30 -5.26
CA LYS A 111 -4.55 -8.26 -4.65
C LYS A 111 -4.59 -7.62 -3.27
N THR A 112 -3.55 -6.87 -2.92
CA THR A 112 -3.39 -6.24 -1.61
C THR A 112 -2.84 -4.83 -1.78
N ILE A 113 -3.23 -3.89 -0.92
CA ILE A 113 -2.74 -2.51 -0.97
C ILE A 113 -1.21 -2.49 -0.87
N ALA A 114 -0.65 -3.17 0.15
CA ALA A 114 0.80 -3.32 0.28
C ALA A 114 1.45 -3.96 -0.95
N GLY A 115 0.80 -4.97 -1.54
CA GLY A 115 1.31 -5.63 -2.74
C GLY A 115 1.41 -4.70 -3.93
N VAL A 116 0.41 -3.85 -4.14
CA VAL A 116 0.42 -2.83 -5.20
C VAL A 116 1.44 -1.74 -4.91
N ILE A 117 1.49 -1.24 -3.67
CA ILE A 117 2.38 -0.15 -3.26
C ILE A 117 3.85 -0.56 -3.39
N PHE A 118 4.21 -1.78 -2.98
CA PHE A 118 5.59 -2.25 -3.01
C PHE A 118 5.99 -2.97 -4.32
N GLN A 119 5.20 -2.84 -5.38
CA GLN A 119 5.68 -3.26 -6.70
C GLN A 119 6.91 -2.40 -7.10
N PRO A 120 8.01 -3.02 -7.57
CA PRO A 120 9.22 -2.28 -7.95
C PRO A 120 8.92 -1.16 -8.97
N GLY A 121 9.32 0.08 -8.66
CA GLY A 121 9.14 1.24 -9.53
C GLY A 121 7.68 1.69 -9.74
N ALA A 122 6.72 1.18 -8.96
CA ALA A 122 5.31 1.55 -9.12
C ALA A 122 4.98 2.95 -8.59
N PHE A 123 5.75 3.43 -7.62
CA PHE A 123 5.56 4.71 -6.93
C PHE A 123 6.92 5.27 -6.51
N SER A 124 7.25 6.48 -6.98
CA SER A 124 8.51 7.16 -6.67
C SER A 124 8.73 7.35 -5.17
N ALA A 125 7.65 7.60 -4.41
CA ALA A 125 7.72 7.83 -2.97
C ALA A 125 8.21 6.61 -2.17
N VAL A 126 8.07 5.39 -2.71
CA VAL A 126 8.60 4.16 -2.10
C VAL A 126 10.12 4.15 -2.20
N ASP A 127 10.64 4.47 -3.39
CA ASP A 127 12.06 4.40 -3.72
C ASP A 127 12.83 5.60 -3.12
N ASP A 128 12.24 6.79 -3.14
CA ASP A 128 12.83 8.04 -2.62
C ASP A 128 12.73 8.17 -1.09
N GLY A 129 12.12 7.20 -0.42
CA GLY A 129 11.93 7.16 1.03
C GLY A 129 10.96 8.20 1.60
N GLN A 130 10.32 9.01 0.75
CA GLN A 130 9.34 10.03 1.16
C GLN A 130 8.08 9.41 1.78
N MET A 131 7.77 8.17 1.44
CA MET A 131 6.69 7.40 2.08
C MET A 131 6.89 7.25 3.59
N TRP A 132 8.13 7.27 4.08
CA TRP A 132 8.42 7.05 5.50
C TRP A 132 8.19 8.29 6.38
N LEU A 133 7.71 9.38 5.79
CA LEU A 133 7.26 10.56 6.54
C LEU A 133 5.85 10.32 7.09
N PRO A 134 5.57 10.72 8.34
CA PRO A 134 4.22 10.65 8.90
C PRO A 134 3.21 11.33 7.96
N PRO A 135 2.10 10.65 7.59
CA PRO A 135 1.11 11.23 6.70
C PRO A 135 0.35 12.34 7.41
N THR A 136 0.02 13.39 6.68
CA THR A 136 -0.88 14.43 7.19
C THR A 136 -2.30 13.89 7.41
N ASN A 137 -3.08 14.54 8.27
CA ASN A 137 -4.51 14.23 8.45
C ASN A 137 -5.27 14.24 7.12
N ASP A 138 -4.89 15.12 6.19
CA ASP A 138 -5.52 15.21 4.88
C ASP A 138 -5.27 13.95 4.03
N SER A 139 -4.04 13.42 4.05
CA SER A 139 -3.71 12.18 3.37
C SER A 139 -4.41 10.96 3.99
N ILE A 140 -4.58 10.95 5.32
CA ILE A 140 -5.32 9.90 6.03
C ILE A 140 -6.80 9.91 5.62
N ARG A 141 -7.43 11.08 5.55
CA ARG A 141 -8.83 11.19 5.06
C ARG A 141 -8.94 10.74 3.61
N ALA A 142 -8.03 11.19 2.74
CA ALA A 142 -8.03 10.81 1.34
C ALA A 142 -7.88 9.29 1.13
N ALA A 143 -7.03 8.64 1.94
CA ALA A 143 -6.89 7.18 1.93
C ALA A 143 -8.20 6.47 2.31
N ARG A 144 -8.87 6.94 3.37
CA ARG A 144 -10.17 6.38 3.79
C ARG A 144 -11.23 6.55 2.71
N ASP A 145 -11.31 7.72 2.09
CA ASP A 145 -12.27 8.02 1.03
C ASP A 145 -12.06 7.13 -0.20
N ALA A 146 -10.80 6.93 -0.61
CA ALA A 146 -10.46 6.02 -1.70
C ALA A 146 -10.81 4.56 -1.37
N ILE A 147 -10.51 4.10 -0.15
CA ILE A 147 -10.85 2.74 0.32
C ILE A 147 -12.38 2.55 0.39
N ALA A 148 -13.11 3.58 0.81
CA ALA A 148 -14.58 3.60 0.82
C ALA A 148 -15.18 3.60 -0.60
N GLY A 149 -14.35 3.80 -1.64
CA GLY A 149 -14.72 3.63 -3.03
C GLY A 149 -14.87 4.92 -3.83
N TRP A 150 -14.51 6.09 -3.27
CA TRP A 150 -14.49 7.31 -4.04
C TRP A 150 -13.34 7.30 -5.05
N ASP A 151 -13.68 7.26 -6.34
CA ASP A 151 -12.73 7.33 -7.46
C ASP A 151 -13.03 8.54 -8.37
N PRO A 152 -12.31 9.67 -8.22
CA PRO A 152 -12.45 10.82 -9.11
C PRO A 152 -11.75 10.64 -10.47
N THR A 153 -11.00 9.55 -10.67
CA THR A 153 -10.19 9.32 -11.88
C THR A 153 -10.95 8.62 -13.00
N GLY A 154 -12.10 8.02 -12.71
CA GLY A 154 -12.87 7.24 -13.67
C GLY A 154 -12.25 5.88 -13.99
N GLY A 155 -11.58 5.23 -13.03
CA GLY A 155 -10.98 3.91 -13.22
C GLY A 155 -9.55 3.94 -13.74
N ALA A 156 -8.78 5.00 -13.47
CA ALA A 156 -7.38 5.09 -13.89
C ALA A 156 -6.52 4.02 -13.19
N LEU A 157 -5.52 3.53 -13.92
CA LEU A 157 -4.53 2.56 -13.43
C LEU A 157 -3.13 3.16 -13.35
N TYR A 158 -2.92 4.33 -13.94
CA TYR A 158 -1.65 5.04 -14.01
C TYR A 158 -1.89 6.52 -13.83
N TYR A 159 -0.88 7.22 -13.31
CA TYR A 159 -0.82 8.67 -13.35
C TYR A 159 0.62 9.12 -13.55
N TYR A 160 0.79 10.34 -14.03
CA TYR A 160 2.09 10.97 -14.19
C TYR A 160 1.97 12.50 -14.15
N ASN A 161 3.05 13.16 -13.74
CA ASN A 161 3.16 14.61 -13.84
C ASN A 161 3.88 14.95 -15.15
N ALA A 162 3.17 15.53 -16.12
CA ALA A 162 3.73 15.84 -17.44
C ALA A 162 4.94 16.79 -17.41
N ALA A 163 5.09 17.60 -16.36
CA ALA A 163 6.24 18.48 -16.19
C ALA A 163 7.49 17.78 -15.64
N ARG A 164 7.36 16.54 -15.13
CA ARG A 164 8.44 15.78 -14.48
C ARG A 164 8.79 14.48 -15.19
N VAL A 165 7.93 13.96 -16.06
CA VAL A 165 8.15 12.66 -16.70
C VAL A 165 8.82 12.81 -18.08
N THR A 166 9.92 12.08 -18.26
CA THR A 166 10.67 11.98 -19.53
C THR A 166 10.43 10.67 -20.29
N SER A 167 9.66 9.74 -19.72
CA SER A 167 9.45 8.39 -20.26
C SER A 167 8.36 8.37 -21.33
N TYR A 168 8.72 8.01 -22.58
CA TYR A 168 7.80 8.00 -23.72
C TYR A 168 6.64 7.00 -23.64
N TRP A 169 6.81 5.89 -22.91
CA TRP A 169 5.79 4.82 -22.87
C TRP A 169 4.48 5.27 -22.21
N ILE A 170 4.51 6.21 -21.27
CA ILE A 170 3.31 6.69 -20.56
C ILE A 170 2.45 7.59 -21.44
N PHE A 171 3.05 8.29 -22.43
CA PHE A 171 2.35 9.22 -23.30
C PHE A 171 1.44 8.51 -24.32
N ASN A 172 1.64 7.21 -24.56
CA ASN A 172 0.78 6.41 -25.44
C ASN A 172 -0.42 5.80 -24.71
N ARG A 173 -0.58 6.06 -23.40
CA ARG A 173 -1.71 5.54 -22.62
C ARG A 173 -2.96 6.39 -22.88
N PRO A 174 -4.16 5.78 -23.00
CA PRO A 174 -5.39 6.55 -23.09
C PRO A 174 -5.59 7.42 -21.85
N ILE A 175 -5.53 8.74 -22.05
CA ILE A 175 -5.77 9.73 -20.99
C ILE A 175 -7.25 9.72 -20.63
N ILE A 176 -7.53 9.71 -19.33
CA ILE A 176 -8.90 9.78 -18.80
C ILE A 176 -9.21 11.20 -18.33
N THR A 177 -8.35 11.76 -17.48
CA THR A 177 -8.55 13.09 -16.90
C THR A 177 -7.24 13.68 -16.37
N GLN A 178 -7.26 14.96 -16.00
CA GLN A 178 -6.20 15.64 -15.27
C GLN A 178 -6.77 16.24 -13.98
N ILE A 179 -6.12 15.97 -12.85
CA ILE A 179 -6.49 16.49 -11.54
C ILE A 179 -5.24 17.07 -10.89
N GLY A 180 -5.27 18.38 -10.64
CA GLY A 180 -4.08 19.11 -10.19
C GLY A 180 -2.94 18.98 -11.21
N SER A 181 -1.76 18.59 -10.75
CA SER A 181 -0.59 18.43 -11.63
C SER A 181 -0.49 17.04 -12.29
N HIS A 182 -1.38 16.10 -11.95
CA HIS A 182 -1.34 14.73 -12.43
C HIS A 182 -2.33 14.47 -13.59
N ILE A 183 -1.81 13.83 -14.63
CA ILE A 183 -2.60 13.22 -15.71
C ILE A 183 -2.85 11.76 -15.34
N PHE A 184 -4.10 11.32 -15.41
CA PHE A 184 -4.57 9.97 -15.10
C PHE A 184 -4.92 9.21 -16.38
N ALA A 185 -4.50 7.95 -16.47
CA ALA A 185 -4.59 7.15 -17.69
C ALA A 185 -4.89 5.67 -17.42
N ARG A 186 -5.30 4.96 -18.48
CA ARG A 186 -5.63 3.52 -18.46
C ARG A 186 -4.51 2.63 -18.98
#